data_AF-A0A7Y3M7Q6-F1
#
_entry.id   AF-A0A7Y3M7Q6-F1
#
_cell.length_a   1.000
_cell.length_b   1.000
_cell.length_c   1.000
_cell.angle_alpha   90.00
_cell.angle_beta   90.00
_cell.angle_gamma   90.00
#
_symmetry.space_group_name_H-M   'P 1'
#
loop_
_entity.id
_entity.type
_entity.pdbx_description
1 polymer ?
#
loop_
_entity_poly.entity_id
_entity_poly.type
_entity_poly.pdbx_seq_one_letter_code
_entity_poly.pdbx_strand_id
1 'polypeptide(L)'
;MRQPATPPIDLRPIVCRGAPRDMGADEGYALAARAVAKDRRWGSRRGSPAERRTLRDLRRHIPQQSERLIALAEVLGLQPAGLVAQLDRDAVSICWGPDGHPVVPREGGRLRRSLPDAGFSSLEWQPRETAVPALGVNASGLRVLAVLESSSPRDRRSAALAIYLLPEVLQRFADARVARDWLARRPASGTVRFLLADAGRGDWLHLSKAGEHCAIDTAERLPTSPASRLGVALRPDGILWRRTTGEFFYPVSHRDG
;
A
#
# COMPACT_ATOMS: atom_id res chain seq x y z
N MET A 1 -32.48 9.55 -2.09
CA MET A 1 -31.38 9.91 -1.16
C MET A 1 -30.18 10.34 -1.98
N ARG A 2 -29.60 11.53 -1.76
CA ARG A 2 -28.32 11.92 -2.38
C ARG A 2 -27.20 11.23 -1.60
N GLN A 3 -26.29 10.55 -2.29
CA GLN A 3 -25.05 10.10 -1.65
C GLN A 3 -24.29 11.33 -1.15
N PRO A 4 -23.75 11.33 0.06
CA PRO A 4 -22.90 12.42 0.53
C PRO A 4 -21.70 12.55 -0.41
N ALA A 5 -21.34 13.79 -0.76
CA ALA A 5 -20.18 14.05 -1.62
C ALA A 5 -18.92 13.46 -0.97
N THR A 6 -18.15 12.68 -1.74
CA THR A 6 -16.87 12.13 -1.26
C THR A 6 -15.90 13.28 -1.02
N PRO A 7 -15.22 13.34 0.14
CA PRO A 7 -14.22 14.38 0.37
C PRO A 7 -13.04 14.24 -0.59
N PRO A 8 -12.39 15.36 -0.96
CA PRO A 8 -11.21 15.35 -1.82
C PRO A 8 -10.04 14.60 -1.16
N ILE A 9 -9.07 14.17 -1.97
CA ILE A 9 -7.82 13.57 -1.49
C ILE A 9 -7.10 14.59 -0.58
N ASP A 10 -6.71 14.16 0.63
CA ASP A 10 -5.83 14.98 1.48
C ASP A 10 -4.38 14.84 0.98
N LEU A 11 -3.91 15.91 0.34
CA LEU A 11 -2.60 15.98 -0.28
C LEU A 11 -1.47 16.25 0.73
N ARG A 12 -1.79 16.54 1.99
CA ARG A 12 -0.77 16.71 3.03
C ARG A 12 -0.34 15.33 3.54
N PRO A 13 0.90 14.90 3.25
CA PRO A 13 1.33 13.58 3.64
C PRO A 13 1.40 13.46 5.16
N ILE A 14 0.97 12.31 5.67
CA ILE A 14 1.31 11.88 7.02
C ILE A 14 2.79 11.50 7.00
N VAL A 15 3.61 12.15 7.82
CA VAL A 15 5.05 11.86 7.91
C VAL A 15 5.25 10.86 9.03
N CYS A 16 5.83 9.72 8.71
CA CYS A 16 6.13 8.63 9.64
C CYS A 16 7.64 8.39 9.65
N ARG A 17 8.30 8.49 10.82
CA ARG A 17 9.76 8.40 10.95
C ARG A 17 10.17 7.25 11.87
N GLY A 18 11.43 6.82 11.73
CA GLY A 18 12.08 5.96 12.72
C GLY A 18 11.93 4.47 12.46
N ALA A 19 11.95 3.70 13.53
CA ALA A 19 11.75 2.25 13.50
C ALA A 19 10.30 1.92 13.08
N PRO A 20 10.02 0.66 12.66
CA PRO A 20 8.66 0.27 12.27
C PRO A 20 7.61 0.60 13.34
N ARG A 21 7.92 0.39 14.62
CA ARG A 21 7.02 0.77 15.72
C ARG A 21 6.69 2.27 15.74
N ASP A 22 7.69 3.13 15.66
CA ASP A 22 7.54 4.59 15.73
C ASP A 22 6.73 5.11 14.54
N MET A 23 7.02 4.61 13.34
CA MET A 23 6.25 4.93 12.15
C MET A 23 4.76 4.57 12.28
N GLY A 24 4.45 3.44 12.91
CA GLY A 24 3.07 3.04 13.19
C GLY A 24 2.39 3.98 14.18
N ALA A 25 3.12 4.42 15.20
CA ALA A 25 2.63 5.39 16.17
C ALA A 25 2.37 6.77 15.53
N ASP A 26 3.30 7.28 14.71
CA ASP A 26 3.15 8.53 13.95
C ASP A 26 1.88 8.51 13.08
N GLU A 27 1.65 7.42 12.35
CA GLU A 27 0.44 7.24 11.56
C GLU A 27 -0.81 7.25 12.44
N GLY A 28 -0.76 6.57 13.59
CA GLY A 28 -1.86 6.54 14.56
C GLY A 28 -2.20 7.93 15.10
N TYR A 29 -1.21 8.73 15.49
CA TYR A 29 -1.43 10.08 16.00
C TYR A 29 -2.05 10.98 14.93
N ALA A 30 -1.56 10.89 13.69
CA ALA A 30 -2.10 11.66 12.57
C ALA A 30 -3.56 11.26 12.25
N LEU A 31 -3.90 9.97 12.30
CA LEU A 31 -5.26 9.49 12.08
C LEU A 31 -6.21 9.85 13.23
N ALA A 32 -5.74 9.78 14.48
CA ALA A 32 -6.48 10.21 15.66
C ALA A 32 -6.82 11.70 15.59
N ALA A 33 -5.83 12.55 15.24
CA ALA A 33 -6.02 13.99 15.11
C ALA A 33 -7.03 14.37 14.02
N ARG A 34 -7.15 13.57 12.96
CA ARG A 34 -8.12 13.77 11.86
C ARG A 34 -9.52 13.25 12.17
N ALA A 35 -9.79 12.83 13.41
CA ALA A 35 -11.04 12.20 13.87
C ALA A 35 -11.45 10.95 13.07
N VAL A 36 -10.56 10.37 12.27
CA VAL A 36 -10.82 9.13 11.51
C VAL A 36 -11.03 7.94 12.47
N ALA A 37 -10.39 7.99 13.64
CA ALA A 37 -10.53 7.01 14.72
C ALA A 37 -11.92 6.94 15.35
N LYS A 38 -12.75 8.00 15.22
CA LYS A 38 -14.12 8.00 15.77
C LYS A 38 -15.12 7.25 14.88
N ASP A 39 -14.70 6.75 13.71
CA ASP A 39 -15.54 5.89 12.90
C ASP A 39 -15.79 4.57 13.64
N ARG A 40 -17.06 4.25 13.94
CA ARG A 40 -17.48 3.06 14.70
C ARG A 40 -17.05 1.74 14.07
N ARG A 41 -16.53 1.78 12.84
CA ARG A 41 -15.98 0.62 12.10
C ARG A 41 -14.79 -0.02 12.80
N TRP A 42 -13.97 0.75 13.52
CA TRP A 42 -12.78 0.24 14.20
C TRP A 42 -13.09 -0.41 15.57
N GLY A 43 -14.24 -1.07 15.72
CA GLY A 43 -14.75 -1.51 17.03
C GLY A 43 -13.74 -2.30 17.89
N SER A 44 -13.81 -2.10 19.22
CA SER A 44 -12.92 -2.66 20.26
C SER A 44 -13.04 -4.18 20.51
N ARG A 45 -13.56 -4.95 19.55
CA ARG A 45 -13.86 -6.37 19.78
C ARG A 45 -12.58 -7.16 20.05
N ARG A 46 -12.64 -8.06 21.05
CA ARG A 46 -11.59 -9.07 21.25
C ARG A 46 -11.41 -9.83 19.94
N GLY A 47 -10.18 -9.84 19.42
CA GLY A 47 -9.90 -10.49 18.14
C GLY A 47 -10.31 -11.96 18.18
N SER A 48 -11.02 -12.43 17.15
CA SER A 48 -11.41 -13.83 16.98
C SER A 48 -10.18 -14.74 16.83
N PRO A 49 -10.31 -16.07 16.99
CA PRO A 49 -9.19 -17.00 16.74
C PRO A 49 -8.57 -16.84 15.34
N ALA A 50 -9.38 -16.57 14.32
CA ALA A 50 -8.92 -16.33 12.96
C ALA A 50 -8.10 -15.02 12.85
N GLU A 51 -8.59 -13.94 13.47
CA GLU A 51 -7.92 -12.63 13.45
C GLU A 51 -6.57 -12.67 14.19
N ARG A 52 -6.51 -13.39 15.31
CA ARG A 52 -5.25 -13.64 16.04
C ARG A 52 -4.27 -14.48 15.24
N ARG A 53 -4.77 -15.41 14.40
CA ARG A 53 -3.93 -16.18 13.49
C ARG A 53 -3.32 -15.28 12.41
N THR A 54 -4.10 -14.38 11.81
CA THR A 54 -3.56 -13.39 10.85
C THR A 54 -2.44 -12.54 11.46
N LEU A 55 -2.66 -12.00 12.67
CA LEU A 55 -1.63 -11.22 13.35
C LEU A 55 -0.37 -12.05 13.66
N ARG A 56 -0.52 -13.31 14.05
CA ARG A 56 0.61 -14.22 14.27
C ARG A 56 1.41 -14.45 12.99
N ASP A 57 0.74 -14.67 11.87
CA ASP A 57 1.38 -14.90 10.58
C ASP A 57 2.06 -13.62 10.06
N LEU A 58 1.46 -12.44 10.29
CA LEU A 58 2.13 -11.15 10.05
C LEU A 58 3.43 -11.04 10.85
N ARG A 59 3.41 -11.33 12.16
CA ARG A 59 4.63 -11.30 12.99
C ARG A 59 5.71 -12.26 12.48
N ARG A 60 5.30 -13.42 11.97
CA ARG A 60 6.22 -14.46 11.49
C ARG A 60 6.82 -14.11 10.12
N HIS A 61 6.02 -13.55 9.21
CA HIS A 61 6.39 -13.45 7.80
C HIS A 61 6.67 -12.02 7.32
N ILE A 62 6.09 -11.02 8.00
CA ILE A 62 6.16 -9.58 7.64
C ILE A 62 6.36 -8.76 8.94
N PRO A 63 7.45 -8.99 9.70
CA PRO A 63 7.60 -8.52 11.07
C PRO A 63 7.55 -6.99 11.17
N GLN A 64 8.18 -6.25 10.24
CA GLN A 64 8.18 -4.79 10.26
C GLN A 64 6.75 -4.23 10.11
N GLN A 65 5.95 -4.80 9.21
CA GLN A 65 4.57 -4.38 9.06
C GLN A 65 3.72 -4.78 10.27
N SER A 66 4.02 -5.91 10.90
CA SER A 66 3.34 -6.31 12.13
C SER A 66 3.58 -5.33 13.28
N GLU A 67 4.82 -4.85 13.46
CA GLU A 67 5.17 -3.85 14.48
C GLU A 67 4.47 -2.51 14.22
N ARG A 68 4.46 -2.05 12.97
CA ARG A 68 3.70 -0.87 12.54
C ARG A 68 2.24 -0.94 12.91
N LEU A 69 1.58 -2.04 12.54
CA LEU A 69 0.16 -2.22 12.78
C LEU A 69 -0.18 -2.35 14.27
N ILE A 70 0.73 -2.95 15.07
CA ILE A 70 0.57 -3.00 16.52
C ILE A 70 0.66 -1.60 17.13
N ALA A 71 1.68 -0.82 16.79
CA ALA A 71 1.82 0.54 17.31
C ALA A 71 0.68 1.47 16.87
N LEU A 72 0.25 1.35 15.60
CA LEU A 72 -0.93 2.03 15.09
C LEU A 72 -2.18 1.68 15.92
N ALA A 73 -2.42 0.39 16.17
CA ALA A 73 -3.54 -0.05 16.99
C ALA A 73 -3.45 0.50 18.43
N GLU A 74 -2.26 0.48 19.04
CA GLU A 74 -2.03 1.02 20.39
C GLU A 74 -2.43 2.50 20.48
N VAL A 75 -1.98 3.34 19.55
CA VAL A 75 -2.32 4.78 19.54
C VAL A 75 -3.82 5.01 19.31
N LEU A 76 -4.45 4.19 18.47
CA LEU A 76 -5.88 4.29 18.19
C LEU A 76 -6.76 3.66 19.29
N GLY A 77 -6.19 3.06 20.33
CA GLY A 77 -6.94 2.37 21.39
C GLY A 77 -7.64 1.09 20.89
N LEU A 78 -7.08 0.43 19.88
CA LEU A 78 -7.64 -0.73 19.22
C LEU A 78 -6.91 -2.02 19.61
N GLN A 79 -7.60 -3.15 19.47
CA GLN A 79 -6.95 -4.45 19.56
C GLN A 79 -6.22 -4.74 18.23
N PRO A 80 -4.89 -5.05 18.22
CA PRO A 80 -4.15 -5.24 16.97
C PRO A 80 -4.74 -6.29 16.02
N ALA A 81 -5.25 -7.40 16.57
CA ALA A 81 -5.91 -8.42 15.76
C ALA A 81 -7.21 -7.90 15.11
N GLY A 82 -7.98 -7.07 15.83
CA GLY A 82 -9.19 -6.43 15.31
C GLY A 82 -8.88 -5.39 14.23
N LEU A 83 -7.81 -4.61 14.42
CA LEU A 83 -7.29 -3.67 13.40
C LEU A 83 -6.98 -4.42 12.10
N VAL A 84 -6.14 -5.46 12.17
CA VAL A 84 -5.75 -6.26 10.99
C VAL A 84 -6.98 -6.86 10.30
N ALA A 85 -7.93 -7.38 11.06
CA ALA A 85 -9.15 -7.95 10.49
C ALA A 85 -10.02 -6.90 9.78
N GLN A 86 -10.08 -5.68 10.32
CA GLN A 86 -10.76 -4.57 9.67
C GLN A 86 -10.05 -4.19 8.38
N LEU A 87 -8.72 -4.08 8.42
CA LEU A 87 -7.90 -3.78 7.24
C LEU A 87 -8.04 -4.86 6.15
N ASP A 88 -8.14 -6.13 6.50
CA ASP A 88 -8.38 -7.22 5.54
C ASP A 88 -9.75 -7.11 4.88
N ARG A 89 -10.79 -6.67 5.62
CA ARG A 89 -12.13 -6.42 5.09
C ARG A 89 -12.20 -5.18 4.21
N ASP A 90 -11.49 -4.14 4.61
CA ASP A 90 -11.46 -2.83 3.96
C ASP A 90 -10.36 -2.73 2.90
N ALA A 91 -9.61 -3.81 2.65
CA ALA A 91 -8.58 -3.84 1.64
C ALA A 91 -9.21 -3.55 0.27
N VAL A 92 -9.01 -2.32 -0.19
CA VAL A 92 -9.64 -1.80 -1.40
C VAL A 92 -9.08 -2.55 -2.61
N SER A 93 -9.99 -3.10 -3.41
CA SER A 93 -9.66 -3.58 -4.74
C SER A 93 -9.46 -2.36 -5.64
N ILE A 94 -8.22 -2.11 -6.05
CA ILE A 94 -7.95 -1.21 -7.17
C ILE A 94 -8.49 -1.90 -8.43
N CYS A 95 -9.35 -1.22 -9.19
CA CYS A 95 -9.89 -1.81 -10.41
C CYS A 95 -8.84 -1.78 -11.52
N TRP A 96 -8.88 -2.77 -12.40
CA TRP A 96 -8.19 -2.69 -13.69
C TRP A 96 -9.11 -2.02 -14.69
N GLY A 97 -8.57 -1.05 -15.42
CA GLY A 97 -9.20 -0.43 -16.57
C GLY A 97 -9.34 -1.42 -17.73
N PRO A 98 -10.20 -1.13 -18.71
CA PRO A 98 -10.43 -1.98 -19.88
C PRO A 98 -9.17 -2.14 -20.75
N ASP A 99 -8.20 -1.24 -20.59
CA ASP A 99 -6.89 -1.24 -21.24
C ASP A 99 -5.83 -2.04 -20.47
N GLY A 100 -6.21 -2.71 -19.37
CA GLY A 100 -5.28 -3.48 -18.54
C GLY A 100 -4.39 -2.60 -17.66
N HIS A 101 -4.73 -1.32 -17.49
CA HIS A 101 -4.03 -0.42 -16.59
C HIS A 101 -4.72 -0.31 -15.23
N PRO A 102 -3.98 -0.18 -14.12
CA PRO A 102 -4.59 -0.05 -12.81
C PRO A 102 -5.26 1.31 -12.63
N VAL A 103 -6.52 1.36 -12.25
CA VAL A 103 -7.28 2.61 -12.01
C VAL A 103 -7.28 2.92 -10.52
N VAL A 104 -6.44 3.87 -10.12
CA VAL A 104 -6.44 4.38 -8.75
C VAL A 104 -7.72 5.20 -8.53
N PRO A 105 -8.51 4.90 -7.49
CA PRO A 105 -9.69 5.69 -7.16
C PRO A 105 -9.33 7.18 -7.04
N ARG A 106 -10.14 8.00 -7.71
CA ARG A 106 -9.93 9.45 -7.77
C ARG A 106 -10.24 10.16 -6.45
N GLU A 107 -10.96 9.49 -5.56
CA GLU A 107 -11.53 10.04 -4.34
C GLU A 107 -11.23 9.10 -3.18
N GLY A 108 -11.11 9.65 -1.97
CA GLY A 108 -11.01 8.83 -0.76
C GLY A 108 -9.66 8.15 -0.53
N GLY A 109 -8.59 8.94 -0.37
CA GLY A 109 -7.28 8.42 0.03
C GLY A 109 -6.43 9.46 0.74
N ARG A 110 -5.26 9.04 1.20
CA ARG A 110 -4.26 9.89 1.88
C ARG A 110 -2.86 9.54 1.43
N LEU A 111 -1.98 10.53 1.48
CA LEU A 111 -0.55 10.33 1.27
C LEU A 111 0.14 10.01 2.59
N ARG A 112 1.11 9.08 2.55
CA ARG A 112 2.05 8.78 3.62
C ARG A 112 3.47 8.97 3.11
N ARG A 113 4.30 9.67 3.88
CA ARG A 113 5.74 9.76 3.67
C ARG A 113 6.44 8.93 4.75
N SER A 114 7.03 7.82 4.36
CA SER A 114 7.78 6.92 5.23
C SER A 114 9.26 7.31 5.22
N LEU A 115 9.86 7.49 6.39
CA LEU A 115 11.26 7.84 6.60
C LEU A 115 11.90 6.85 7.60
N PRO A 116 12.14 5.59 7.18
CA PRO A 116 12.64 4.56 8.07
C PRO A 116 14.11 4.81 8.45
N ASP A 117 14.53 4.36 9.64
CA ASP A 117 15.95 4.42 10.07
C ASP A 117 16.88 3.62 9.16
N ALA A 118 16.35 2.56 8.53
CA ALA A 118 17.08 1.71 7.60
C ALA A 118 16.24 1.47 6.34
N GLY A 119 16.89 1.56 5.18
CA GLY A 119 16.28 1.34 3.87
C GLY A 119 15.96 2.65 3.14
N PHE A 120 15.00 2.58 2.22
CA PHE A 120 14.60 3.72 1.39
C PHE A 120 13.39 4.44 1.99
N SER A 121 13.43 5.77 2.00
CA SER A 121 12.24 6.57 2.21
C SER A 121 11.25 6.40 1.05
N SER A 122 9.96 6.54 1.32
CA SER A 122 8.91 6.38 0.31
C SER A 122 7.77 7.39 0.45
N LEU A 123 7.17 7.72 -0.69
CA LEU A 123 5.88 8.41 -0.77
C LEU A 123 4.84 7.41 -1.26
N GLU A 124 3.77 7.26 -0.50
CA GLU A 124 2.80 6.20 -0.65
C GLU A 124 1.40 6.77 -0.63
N TRP A 125 0.50 6.19 -1.43
CA TRP A 125 -0.92 6.48 -1.36
C TRP A 125 -1.66 5.31 -0.73
N GLN A 126 -2.45 5.64 0.29
CA GLN A 126 -3.28 4.73 1.06
C GLN A 126 -4.75 5.08 0.79
N PRO A 127 -5.60 4.12 0.38
CA PRO A 127 -7.03 4.32 0.38
C PRO A 127 -7.53 4.69 1.78
N ARG A 128 -8.58 5.52 1.88
CA ARG A 128 -9.02 6.13 3.15
C ARG A 128 -9.41 5.08 4.18
N GLU A 129 -10.01 3.98 3.72
CA GLU A 129 -10.55 2.90 4.53
C GLU A 129 -9.48 1.92 5.03
N THR A 130 -8.22 2.08 4.60
CA THR A 130 -7.14 1.17 4.97
C THR A 130 -5.90 1.92 5.50
N ALA A 131 -5.05 1.22 6.23
CA ALA A 131 -3.70 1.64 6.63
C ALA A 131 -2.61 0.99 5.78
N VAL A 132 -3.00 0.17 4.80
CA VAL A 132 -2.08 -0.45 3.87
C VAL A 132 -1.98 0.41 2.61
N PRO A 133 -0.78 0.86 2.23
CA PRO A 133 -0.59 1.54 0.96
C PRO A 133 -0.90 0.60 -0.19
N ALA A 134 -1.60 1.13 -1.20
CA ALA A 134 -1.88 0.38 -2.42
C ALA A 134 -0.86 0.70 -3.51
N LEU A 135 -0.19 1.85 -3.42
CA LEU A 135 0.87 2.26 -4.34
C LEU A 135 1.89 3.16 -3.66
N GLY A 136 3.09 3.21 -4.21
CA GLY A 136 4.10 4.16 -3.78
C GLY A 136 5.34 4.18 -4.66
N VAL A 137 6.20 5.14 -4.35
CA VAL A 137 7.53 5.32 -4.95
C VAL A 137 8.53 5.53 -3.83
N ASN A 138 9.71 4.92 -3.92
CA ASN A 138 10.79 5.10 -2.95
C ASN A 138 11.90 6.05 -3.46
N ALA A 139 12.88 6.33 -2.60
CA ALA A 139 14.00 7.23 -2.92
C ALA A 139 14.91 6.76 -4.05
N SER A 140 14.95 5.45 -4.36
CA SER A 140 15.65 4.93 -5.54
C SER A 140 14.82 5.06 -6.83
N GLY A 141 13.57 5.50 -6.71
CA GLY A 141 12.59 5.62 -7.78
C GLY A 141 11.94 4.30 -8.20
N LEU A 142 12.05 3.24 -7.38
CA LEU A 142 11.24 2.02 -7.51
C LEU A 142 9.77 2.39 -7.26
N ARG A 143 8.91 2.07 -8.22
CA ARG A 143 7.46 2.24 -8.14
C ARG A 143 6.81 0.90 -7.95
N VAL A 144 5.87 0.85 -7.02
CA VAL A 144 5.11 -0.37 -6.71
C VAL A 144 3.65 -0.02 -6.65
N LEU A 145 2.84 -0.85 -7.29
CA LEU A 145 1.41 -0.90 -7.10
C LEU A 145 1.03 -2.33 -6.74
N ALA A 146 0.16 -2.49 -5.74
CA ALA A 146 -0.45 -3.75 -5.39
C ALA A 146 -1.97 -3.65 -5.52
N VAL A 147 -2.56 -4.61 -6.23
CA VAL A 147 -3.99 -4.73 -6.42
C VAL A 147 -4.46 -6.04 -5.80
N LEU A 148 -5.29 -5.96 -4.77
CA LEU A 148 -5.94 -7.13 -4.20
C LEU A 148 -7.11 -7.56 -5.10
N GLU A 149 -6.98 -8.73 -5.71
CA GLU A 149 -8.01 -9.33 -6.58
C GLU A 149 -8.98 -10.19 -5.76
N SER A 150 -8.48 -10.87 -4.73
CA SER A 150 -9.29 -11.67 -3.83
C SER A 150 -8.67 -11.72 -2.43
N SER A 151 -9.48 -11.45 -1.41
CA SER A 151 -9.11 -11.63 0.00
C SER A 151 -9.39 -13.06 0.50
N SER A 152 -9.92 -13.96 -0.34
CA SER A 152 -10.29 -15.30 0.08
C SER A 152 -9.05 -16.06 0.59
N PRO A 153 -9.02 -16.46 1.89
CA PRO A 153 -7.90 -17.21 2.44
C PRO A 153 -7.97 -18.64 1.92
N ARG A 154 -7.52 -18.84 0.68
CA ARG A 154 -7.36 -20.18 0.09
C ARG A 154 -6.06 -20.85 0.55
N ASP A 155 -5.13 -20.08 1.14
CA ASP A 155 -3.84 -20.60 1.56
C ASP A 155 -3.86 -21.07 3.02
N ARG A 156 -3.39 -22.30 3.24
CA ARG A 156 -3.23 -22.90 4.57
C ARG A 156 -1.97 -22.42 5.30
N ARG A 157 -0.97 -21.88 4.60
CA ARG A 157 0.36 -21.58 5.16
C ARG A 157 0.50 -20.19 5.79
N SER A 158 -0.24 -19.20 5.30
CA SER A 158 -0.29 -17.86 5.88
C SER A 158 -1.71 -17.33 5.79
N ALA A 159 -2.16 -16.64 6.84
CA ALA A 159 -3.39 -15.86 6.82
C ALA A 159 -3.15 -14.39 6.44
N ALA A 160 -1.90 -13.90 6.43
CA ALA A 160 -1.57 -12.50 6.14
C ALA A 160 -1.67 -12.18 4.65
N LEU A 161 -2.51 -11.20 4.26
CA LEU A 161 -2.69 -10.80 2.86
C LEU A 161 -1.39 -10.34 2.20
N ALA A 162 -1.17 -10.70 0.95
CA ALA A 162 0.06 -10.34 0.24
C ALA A 162 0.25 -8.82 0.08
N ILE A 163 -0.81 -8.02 0.13
CA ILE A 163 -0.74 -6.56 0.02
C ILE A 163 0.11 -5.93 1.13
N TYR A 164 0.23 -6.58 2.30
CA TYR A 164 1.10 -6.15 3.39
C TYR A 164 2.59 -6.20 3.05
N LEU A 165 2.99 -6.83 1.95
CA LEU A 165 4.38 -6.86 1.48
C LEU A 165 4.80 -5.55 0.78
N LEU A 166 3.85 -4.73 0.30
CA LEU A 166 4.16 -3.51 -0.48
C LEU A 166 5.08 -2.52 0.28
N PRO A 167 4.82 -2.18 1.56
CA PRO A 167 5.72 -1.30 2.32
C PRO A 167 7.14 -1.85 2.44
N GLU A 168 7.29 -3.18 2.64
CA GLU A 168 8.61 -3.81 2.72
C GLU A 168 9.34 -3.72 1.37
N VAL A 169 8.61 -3.87 0.26
CA VAL A 169 9.22 -3.75 -1.07
C VAL A 169 9.80 -2.35 -1.26
N LEU A 170 8.98 -1.32 -1.00
CA LEU A 170 9.39 0.07 -1.17
C LEU A 170 10.56 0.44 -0.26
N GLN A 171 10.67 -0.14 0.92
CA GLN A 171 11.71 0.25 1.88
C GLN A 171 13.00 -0.55 1.72
N ARG A 172 12.96 -1.75 1.12
CA ARG A 172 14.12 -2.65 1.09
C ARG A 172 14.84 -2.71 -0.25
N PHE A 173 14.15 -2.44 -1.36
CA PHE A 173 14.70 -2.71 -2.69
C PHE A 173 14.86 -1.45 -3.51
N ALA A 174 15.99 -1.37 -4.19
CA ALA A 174 16.24 -0.37 -5.22
C ALA A 174 15.72 -0.79 -6.60
N ASP A 175 15.57 -2.09 -6.82
CA ASP A 175 15.40 -2.74 -8.13
C ASP A 175 14.15 -3.63 -8.16
N ALA A 176 13.36 -3.49 -9.23
CA ALA A 176 12.10 -4.18 -9.45
C ALA A 176 12.26 -5.70 -9.63
N ARG A 177 13.36 -6.17 -10.25
CA ARG A 177 13.60 -7.60 -10.44
C ARG A 177 13.95 -8.28 -9.12
N VAL A 178 14.81 -7.65 -8.33
CA VAL A 178 15.16 -8.15 -6.98
C VAL A 178 13.92 -8.16 -6.08
N ALA A 179 13.13 -7.09 -6.12
CA ALA A 179 11.84 -7.01 -5.41
C ALA A 179 10.87 -8.13 -5.83
N ARG A 180 10.71 -8.37 -7.13
CA ARG A 180 9.88 -9.45 -7.68
C ARG A 180 10.33 -10.82 -7.16
N ASP A 181 11.63 -11.11 -7.27
CA ASP A 181 12.17 -12.41 -6.86
C ASP A 181 12.00 -12.63 -5.36
N TRP A 182 12.12 -11.57 -4.57
CA TRP A 182 11.82 -11.61 -3.15
C TRP A 182 10.33 -11.87 -2.90
N LEU A 183 9.41 -11.13 -3.54
CA LEU A 183 7.97 -11.30 -3.41
C LEU A 183 7.51 -12.73 -3.76
N ALA A 184 8.07 -13.31 -4.82
CA ALA A 184 7.74 -14.65 -5.28
C ALA A 184 7.97 -15.72 -4.19
N ARG A 185 8.97 -15.52 -3.32
CA ARG A 185 9.34 -16.46 -2.26
C ARG A 185 8.66 -16.20 -0.92
N ARG A 186 7.89 -15.12 -0.77
CA ARG A 186 7.31 -14.75 0.53
C ARG A 186 5.99 -15.48 0.80
N PRO A 187 5.79 -16.06 1.99
CA PRO A 187 4.48 -16.60 2.37
C PRO A 187 3.45 -15.48 2.55
N ALA A 188 2.32 -15.56 1.87
CA ALA A 188 1.19 -14.65 2.04
C ALA A 188 -0.12 -15.28 1.54
N SER A 189 -1.25 -14.70 1.91
CA SER A 189 -2.60 -15.12 1.53
C SER A 189 -3.24 -14.15 0.53
N GLY A 190 -4.40 -14.56 0.01
CA GLY A 190 -5.14 -13.81 -1.00
C GLY A 190 -4.48 -13.89 -2.38
N THR A 191 -5.15 -13.25 -3.34
CA THR A 191 -4.61 -13.04 -4.69
C THR A 191 -4.30 -11.56 -4.85
N VAL A 192 -3.01 -11.24 -4.98
CA VAL A 192 -2.54 -9.88 -5.20
C VAL A 192 -1.73 -9.81 -6.46
N ARG A 193 -2.02 -8.80 -7.27
CA ARG A 193 -1.26 -8.45 -8.44
C ARG A 193 -0.34 -7.28 -8.12
N PHE A 194 0.96 -7.50 -8.25
CA PHE A 194 1.97 -6.46 -8.13
C PHE A 194 2.41 -5.99 -9.51
N LEU A 195 2.51 -4.67 -9.66
CA LEU A 195 3.21 -4.01 -10.75
C LEU A 195 4.43 -3.29 -10.17
N LEU A 196 5.61 -3.60 -10.71
CA LEU A 196 6.88 -3.00 -10.29
C LEU A 196 7.55 -2.31 -11.47
N ALA A 197 8.11 -1.12 -11.27
CA ALA A 197 8.91 -0.44 -12.29
C ALA A 197 10.06 0.36 -11.66
N ASP A 198 11.22 0.32 -12.30
CA ASP A 198 12.39 1.09 -11.86
C ASP A 198 12.30 2.55 -12.32
N ALA A 199 13.13 3.41 -11.71
CA ALA A 199 13.38 4.74 -12.23
C ALA A 199 13.94 4.65 -13.65
N GLY A 200 13.33 5.35 -14.61
CA GLY A 200 13.84 5.46 -15.98
C GLY A 200 13.61 4.26 -16.90
N ARG A 201 13.20 3.09 -16.39
CA ARG A 201 12.78 1.96 -17.23
C ARG A 201 11.26 2.02 -17.38
N GLY A 202 10.78 2.16 -18.62
CA GLY A 202 9.34 2.22 -18.92
C GLY A 202 8.63 0.87 -18.79
N ASP A 203 9.38 -0.20 -18.55
CA ASP A 203 8.88 -1.56 -18.49
C ASP A 203 8.37 -1.87 -17.07
N TRP A 204 7.19 -2.48 -17.00
CA TRP A 204 6.60 -2.94 -15.75
C TRP A 204 6.78 -4.45 -15.62
N LEU A 205 7.16 -4.90 -14.44
CA LEU A 205 7.15 -6.32 -14.08
C LEU A 205 5.84 -6.64 -13.42
N HIS A 206 5.19 -7.71 -13.90
CA HIS A 206 3.92 -8.16 -13.38
C HIS A 206 4.13 -9.46 -12.57
N LEU A 207 3.63 -9.45 -11.34
CA LEU A 207 3.63 -10.62 -10.47
C LEU A 207 2.22 -10.83 -9.94
N SER A 208 1.60 -11.93 -10.33
CA SER A 208 0.36 -12.41 -9.71
C SER A 208 0.70 -13.44 -8.64
N LYS A 209 0.34 -13.13 -7.39
CA LYS A 209 0.61 -13.98 -6.22
C LYS A 209 -0.70 -14.48 -5.64
N ALA A 210 -0.91 -15.79 -5.68
CA ALA A 210 -2.04 -16.49 -5.09
C ALA A 210 -1.53 -17.55 -4.11
N GLY A 211 -1.37 -17.16 -2.84
CA GLY A 211 -0.71 -18.02 -1.87
C GLY A 211 0.77 -18.25 -2.20
N GLU A 212 1.17 -19.51 -2.33
CA GLU A 212 2.49 -19.93 -2.81
C GLU A 212 2.66 -19.86 -4.31
N HIS A 213 1.56 -19.91 -5.06
CA HIS A 213 1.62 -19.85 -6.50
C HIS A 213 1.93 -18.42 -6.92
N CYS A 214 3.04 -18.28 -7.63
CA CYS A 214 3.47 -17.03 -8.22
C CYS A 214 3.53 -17.23 -9.72
N ALA A 215 2.68 -16.51 -10.45
CA ALA A 215 2.81 -16.35 -11.88
C ALA A 215 3.58 -15.06 -12.12
N ILE A 216 4.76 -15.19 -12.73
CA ILE A 216 5.55 -14.06 -13.18
C ILE A 216 5.22 -13.87 -14.65
N ASP A 217 4.72 -12.68 -14.96
CA ASP A 217 4.52 -12.26 -16.33
C ASP A 217 5.45 -11.07 -16.59
N THR A 218 6.27 -11.17 -17.61
CA THR A 218 6.94 -9.98 -18.14
C THR A 218 5.89 -9.24 -18.93
N ALA A 219 5.32 -8.17 -18.34
CA ALA A 219 4.40 -7.35 -19.09
C ALA A 219 5.15 -6.81 -20.32
N GLU A 220 4.61 -7.10 -21.50
CA GLU A 220 4.89 -6.29 -22.68
C GLU A 220 4.72 -4.83 -22.27
N ARG A 221 5.68 -3.98 -22.68
CA ARG A 221 5.67 -2.53 -22.44
C ARG A 221 4.24 -2.03 -22.35
N LEU A 222 3.84 -1.52 -21.18
CA LEU A 222 2.56 -0.81 -21.08
C LEU A 222 2.54 0.17 -22.25
N PRO A 223 1.54 0.09 -23.16
CA PRO A 223 1.53 0.93 -24.33
C PRO A 223 1.65 2.38 -23.85
N THR A 224 2.67 3.09 -24.32
CA THR A 224 2.89 4.52 -24.02
C THR A 224 1.81 5.40 -24.64
N SER A 225 0.66 4.81 -25.01
CA SER A 225 -0.45 5.48 -25.64
C SER A 225 -0.85 6.68 -24.79
N PRO A 226 -0.91 7.89 -25.37
CA PRO A 226 -1.41 9.08 -24.70
C PRO A 226 -2.90 8.97 -24.31
N ALA A 227 -3.57 7.83 -24.53
CA ALA A 227 -4.97 7.58 -24.19
C ALA A 227 -5.20 6.79 -22.88
N SER A 228 -4.17 6.29 -22.19
CA SER A 228 -4.32 5.69 -20.84
C SER A 228 -4.61 6.80 -19.82
N ARG A 229 -5.87 7.24 -19.80
CA ARG A 229 -6.42 8.34 -18.99
C ARG A 229 -6.64 7.88 -17.56
N LEU A 230 -5.56 7.59 -16.87
CA LEU A 230 -5.52 7.62 -15.43
C LEU A 230 -5.60 9.08 -14.97
N GLY A 231 -6.58 9.39 -14.11
CA GLY A 231 -6.69 10.69 -13.46
C GLY A 231 -5.55 11.00 -12.48
N VAL A 232 -4.58 10.09 -12.36
CA VAL A 232 -3.37 10.15 -11.53
C VAL A 232 -2.27 9.32 -12.23
N ALA A 233 -1.25 9.93 -12.85
CA ALA A 233 -0.08 9.20 -13.36
C ALA A 233 1.14 9.46 -12.45
N LEU A 234 1.85 8.40 -12.05
CA LEU A 234 3.14 8.54 -11.35
C LEU A 234 4.25 8.76 -12.37
N ARG A 235 4.74 10.00 -12.44
CA ARG A 235 5.90 10.35 -13.28
C ARG A 235 7.20 9.74 -12.72
N PRO A 236 8.25 9.63 -13.56
CA PRO A 236 9.57 9.14 -13.12
C PRO A 236 10.25 9.90 -12.00
N ASP A 237 9.85 11.15 -11.76
CA ASP A 237 10.28 12.01 -10.66
C ASP A 237 9.42 11.87 -9.38
N GLY A 238 8.48 10.91 -9.36
CA GLY A 238 7.62 10.64 -8.21
C GLY A 238 6.37 11.51 -8.11
N ILE A 239 6.09 12.35 -9.11
CA ILE A 239 4.92 13.25 -9.12
C ILE A 239 3.65 12.47 -9.44
N LEU A 240 2.62 12.57 -8.59
CA LEU A 240 1.24 12.19 -8.94
C LEU A 240 0.66 13.25 -9.89
N TRP A 241 0.29 12.87 -11.11
CA TRP A 241 -0.19 13.79 -12.14
C TRP A 241 -1.70 13.69 -12.38
N ARG A 242 -2.44 14.77 -12.15
CA ARG A 242 -3.87 14.86 -12.48
C ARG A 242 -4.09 15.54 -13.83
N ARG A 243 -4.27 14.76 -14.90
CA ARG A 243 -4.37 15.29 -16.28
C ARG A 243 -5.53 16.26 -16.52
N THR A 244 -6.67 16.10 -15.85
CA THR A 244 -7.86 16.92 -16.15
C THR A 244 -7.81 18.34 -15.60
N THR A 245 -6.90 18.66 -14.67
CA THR A 245 -6.79 20.03 -14.10
C THR A 245 -5.45 20.71 -14.41
N GLY A 246 -4.46 20.00 -14.98
CA GLY A 246 -3.13 20.57 -15.24
C GLY A 246 -2.30 20.80 -13.96
N GLU A 247 -2.73 20.25 -12.82
CA GLU A 247 -2.09 20.46 -11.52
C GLU A 247 -1.01 19.41 -11.24
N PHE A 248 0.13 19.89 -10.75
CA PHE A 248 1.28 19.10 -10.32
C PHE A 248 1.18 18.80 -8.83
N PHE A 249 1.48 17.56 -8.41
CA PHE A 249 1.59 17.22 -6.99
C PHE A 249 3.01 16.73 -6.66
N TYR A 250 3.77 17.67 -6.07
CA TYR A 250 5.07 17.55 -5.41
C TYR A 250 6.25 16.93 -6.19
N PRO A 251 7.34 17.69 -6.45
CA PRO A 251 8.64 17.05 -6.66
C PRO A 251 9.11 16.41 -5.35
N VAL A 252 9.53 15.14 -5.39
CA VAL A 252 10.47 14.61 -4.41
C VAL A 252 11.82 15.20 -4.78
N SER A 253 12.08 16.44 -4.38
CA SER A 253 13.41 17.01 -4.55
C SER A 253 14.36 16.25 -3.62
N HIS A 254 15.22 15.42 -4.19
CA HIS A 254 16.54 15.11 -3.64
C HIS A 254 17.27 16.43 -3.49
N ARG A 255 17.15 17.06 -2.31
CA ARG A 255 18.16 18.00 -1.84
C ARG A 255 18.88 17.26 -0.74
N ASP A 256 19.94 16.56 -1.16
CA ASP A 256 21.02 16.16 -0.27
C ASP A 256 21.52 17.43 0.43
N GLY A 257 21.46 17.40 1.76
CA GLY A 257 22.28 18.19 2.66
C GLY A 257 23.16 17.23 3.43
#